data_AF-A0A1V4Q1Z1-F1
#
_entry.id   AF-A0A1V4Q1Z1-F1
#
_cell.length_a   1.000
_cell.length_b   1.000
_cell.length_c   1.000
_cell.angle_alpha   90.00
_cell.angle_beta   90.00
_cell.angle_gamma   90.00
#
_symmetry.space_group_name_H-M   'P 1'
#
loop_
_entity.id
_entity.type
_entity.pdbx_description
1 polymer ?
#
loop_
_entity_poly.entity_id
_entity_poly.type
_entity_poly.pdbx_seq_one_letter_code
_entity_poly.pdbx_strand_id
1 'polypeptide(L)'
;MVVTSHRIEVPLDWSDPSGRQISVHAREVVAAEYAGDASRPPIVWFQGGPGHEVAFPDHRGSWLEQLLTRYRVVLLDQRGTGLSTPLDARALPIADATRLGDYLRHFRQDSIVRDADRLRATLYGEDTDWYVFGQSFGGFCSLTYLSYLPEHLRGVIITGGFAPVLRETDEICARLFKQVASRNADYYTRFPDDAPRVQRIVDHLETADDVDGRGQRLSARRFLTLGNTLGLQHGAAELHGIVERAANDLEQIGMLSGAVHDRVASVMSPATNPIYTVLQEAIYSNGPATRWAAERARQADARFALDAQPAPYFTGEAVFPWMLDELPELTPLRDVANVLAEHDDWPPLYDTARLEANTVPVVGTVYWDDAYVERTMALETVSMLGNCSPWITNEFEHGAYRHEPKRIADRLFAMLDDVTARG
;
A
#
# COMPACT_ATOMS: atom_id res chain seq x y z
N MET A 1 -25.15 -8.16 10.29
CA MET A 1 -23.82 -8.51 10.86
C MET A 1 -23.76 -7.93 12.26
N VAL A 2 -22.92 -8.50 13.12
CA VAL A 2 -22.57 -7.96 14.43
C VAL A 2 -21.17 -7.38 14.32
N VAL A 3 -20.97 -6.15 14.80
CA VAL A 3 -19.68 -5.46 14.82
C VAL A 3 -19.34 -5.17 16.27
N THR A 4 -18.19 -5.65 16.72
CA THR A 4 -17.68 -5.46 18.08
C THR A 4 -16.34 -4.77 18.03
N SER A 5 -16.21 -3.63 18.70
CA SER A 5 -14.94 -2.90 18.81
C SER A 5 -14.08 -3.47 19.93
N HIS A 6 -12.80 -3.63 19.65
CA HIS A 6 -11.79 -4.09 20.58
C HIS A 6 -10.65 -3.06 20.64
N ARG A 7 -10.04 -2.92 21.82
CA ARG A 7 -8.87 -2.09 22.01
C ARG A 7 -7.92 -2.75 23.00
N ILE A 8 -6.64 -2.78 22.65
CA ILE A 8 -5.57 -3.28 23.49
C ILE A 8 -4.47 -2.22 23.60
N GLU A 9 -3.69 -2.29 24.67
CA GLU A 9 -2.45 -1.55 24.80
C GLU A 9 -1.28 -2.45 24.38
N VAL A 10 -0.35 -1.88 23.63
CA VAL A 10 0.87 -2.53 23.14
C VAL A 10 2.06 -1.59 23.32
N PRO A 11 3.29 -2.10 23.43
CA PRO A 11 4.44 -1.22 23.43
C PRO A 11 4.61 -0.53 22.08
N LEU A 12 5.03 0.74 22.12
CA LEU A 12 5.51 1.44 20.95
C LEU A 12 6.69 0.68 20.35
N ASP A 13 7.67 0.34 21.19
CA ASP A 13 8.86 -0.42 20.80
C ASP A 13 8.76 -1.85 21.36
N TRP A 14 8.62 -2.84 20.48
CA TRP A 14 8.55 -4.24 20.88
C TRP A 14 9.87 -4.79 21.44
N SER A 15 11.00 -4.10 21.27
CA SER A 15 12.27 -4.43 21.91
C SER A 15 12.38 -3.92 23.37
N ASP A 16 11.54 -2.95 23.74
CA ASP A 16 11.34 -2.50 25.12
C ASP A 16 9.84 -2.55 25.50
N PRO A 17 9.32 -3.75 25.85
CA PRO A 17 7.92 -3.92 26.24
C PRO A 17 7.50 -3.09 27.47
N SER A 18 8.46 -2.63 28.27
CA SER A 18 8.23 -1.82 29.47
C SER A 18 8.12 -0.32 29.19
N GLY A 19 8.46 0.09 27.96
CA GLY A 19 8.49 1.48 27.53
C GLY A 19 7.10 2.07 27.26
N ARG A 20 7.09 3.14 26.46
CA ARG A 20 5.87 3.86 26.09
C ARG A 20 4.86 2.91 25.45
N GLN A 21 3.61 2.95 25.91
CA GLN A 21 2.50 2.21 25.32
C GLN A 21 1.75 3.05 24.28
N ILE A 22 1.13 2.37 23.33
CA ILE A 22 0.15 2.90 22.38
C ILE A 22 -1.08 1.98 22.37
N SER A 23 -2.21 2.54 22.01
CA SER A 23 -3.44 1.77 21.78
C SER A 23 -3.52 1.24 20.36
N VAL A 24 -3.95 -0.01 20.22
CA VAL A 24 -4.34 -0.63 18.95
C VAL A 24 -5.81 -1.02 19.00
N HIS A 25 -6.53 -0.69 17.93
CA HIS A 25 -7.95 -0.90 17.77
C HIS A 25 -8.25 -1.89 16.63
N ALA A 26 -9.27 -2.72 16.84
CA ALA A 26 -9.81 -3.55 15.78
C ALA A 26 -11.33 -3.65 15.90
N ARG A 27 -11.99 -3.99 14.78
CA ARG A 27 -13.40 -4.37 14.76
C ARG A 27 -13.52 -5.84 14.39
N GLU A 28 -14.11 -6.63 15.27
CA GLU A 28 -14.54 -7.97 14.92
C GLU A 28 -15.92 -7.90 14.27
N VAL A 29 -16.06 -8.48 13.08
CA VAL A 29 -17.30 -8.54 12.30
C VAL A 29 -17.70 -9.99 12.10
N VAL A 30 -18.95 -10.31 12.45
CA VAL A 30 -19.52 -11.65 12.27
C VAL A 30 -20.86 -11.53 11.56
N ALA A 31 -21.17 -12.46 10.65
CA ALA A 31 -22.50 -12.55 10.05
C ALA A 31 -23.54 -12.78 11.17
N ALA A 32 -24.73 -12.18 11.08
CA ALA A 32 -25.69 -12.21 12.19
C ALA A 32 -26.19 -13.64 12.48
N GLU A 33 -26.37 -14.41 11.43
CA GLU A 33 -26.69 -15.84 11.41
C GLU A 33 -25.63 -16.72 12.09
N TYR A 34 -24.42 -16.19 12.31
CA TYR A 34 -23.30 -16.89 12.93
C TYR A 34 -22.83 -16.24 14.24
N ALA A 35 -23.54 -15.25 14.77
CA ALA A 35 -23.08 -14.49 15.93
C ALA A 35 -22.86 -15.37 17.18
N GLY A 36 -23.67 -16.42 17.34
CA GLY A 36 -23.55 -17.39 18.45
C GLY A 36 -22.62 -18.57 18.16
N ASP A 37 -22.02 -18.66 16.97
CA ASP A 37 -21.14 -19.75 16.60
C ASP A 37 -19.68 -19.40 16.93
N ALA A 38 -19.22 -19.91 18.08
CA ALA A 38 -17.85 -19.76 18.54
C ALA A 38 -16.85 -20.64 17.79
N SER A 39 -17.29 -21.60 16.99
CA SER A 39 -16.40 -22.50 16.24
C SER A 39 -15.81 -21.88 14.97
N ARG A 40 -16.37 -20.74 14.54
CA ARG A 40 -15.91 -20.08 13.31
C ARG A 40 -14.53 -19.48 13.51
N PRO A 41 -13.55 -19.81 12.65
CA PRO A 41 -12.19 -19.35 12.83
C PRO A 41 -12.08 -17.84 12.60
N PRO A 42 -11.24 -17.14 13.38
CA PRO A 42 -10.93 -15.75 13.12
C PRO A 42 -10.02 -15.60 11.88
N ILE A 43 -10.21 -14.51 11.14
CA ILE A 43 -9.30 -14.04 10.09
C ILE A 43 -8.99 -12.56 10.31
N VAL A 44 -7.72 -12.19 10.33
CA VAL A 44 -7.32 -10.77 10.38
C VAL A 44 -7.16 -10.22 8.97
N TRP A 45 -7.72 -9.03 8.75
CA TRP A 45 -7.55 -8.27 7.52
C TRP A 45 -6.39 -7.28 7.67
N PHE A 46 -5.32 -7.47 6.90
CA PHE A 46 -4.28 -6.46 6.75
C PHE A 46 -4.56 -5.57 5.54
N GLN A 47 -4.77 -4.29 5.85
CA GLN A 47 -5.05 -3.26 4.87
C GLN A 47 -3.80 -2.89 4.07
N GLY A 48 -4.02 -2.58 2.79
CA GLY A 48 -2.99 -2.00 1.93
C GLY A 48 -2.56 -0.59 2.37
N GLY A 49 -1.66 0.02 1.60
CA GLY A 49 -1.11 1.33 1.94
C GLY A 49 0.38 1.39 1.64
N PRO A 50 1.27 1.65 2.62
CA PRO A 50 1.03 1.60 4.07
C PRO A 50 0.16 2.74 4.62
N GLY A 51 -0.12 2.73 5.93
CA GLY A 51 -0.72 3.87 6.63
C GLY A 51 -2.22 4.10 6.44
N HIS A 52 -2.93 3.18 5.77
CA HIS A 52 -4.39 3.30 5.62
C HIS A 52 -5.11 2.47 6.68
N GLU A 53 -6.17 3.05 7.24
CA GLU A 53 -7.13 2.39 8.10
C GLU A 53 -8.15 1.56 7.31
N VAL A 54 -8.89 0.70 8.03
CA VAL A 54 -10.05 0.03 7.46
C VAL A 54 -11.28 0.91 7.69
N ALA A 55 -11.97 1.26 6.59
CA ALA A 55 -13.22 2.00 6.68
C ALA A 55 -14.25 1.28 7.56
N PHE A 56 -15.11 2.04 8.25
CA PHE A 56 -16.16 1.46 9.07
C PHE A 56 -17.08 0.59 8.19
N PRO A 57 -17.30 -0.69 8.54
CA PRO A 57 -18.23 -1.55 7.79
C PRO A 57 -19.66 -1.17 8.17
N ASP A 58 -20.26 -0.24 7.43
CA ASP A 58 -21.66 0.17 7.57
C ASP A 58 -22.64 -0.89 7.03
N HIS A 59 -22.19 -1.70 6.08
CA HIS A 59 -22.86 -2.89 5.56
C HIS A 59 -21.83 -3.97 5.21
N ARG A 60 -22.29 -5.15 4.81
CA ARG A 60 -21.38 -6.28 4.48
C ARG A 60 -20.57 -6.04 3.21
N GLY A 61 -21.03 -5.16 2.31
CA GLY A 61 -20.41 -4.95 1.00
C GLY A 61 -20.26 -6.24 0.17
N SER A 62 -19.69 -6.14 -1.02
CA SER A 62 -19.41 -7.32 -1.85
C SER A 62 -18.16 -8.08 -1.38
N TRP A 63 -17.15 -7.36 -0.87
CA TRP A 63 -15.88 -7.92 -0.42
C TRP A 63 -15.98 -8.61 0.93
N LEU A 64 -16.45 -7.90 1.96
CA LEU A 64 -16.50 -8.42 3.33
C LEU A 64 -17.51 -9.56 3.46
N GLU A 65 -18.61 -9.54 2.69
CA GLU A 65 -19.54 -10.68 2.58
C GLU A 65 -18.82 -12.00 2.31
N GLN A 66 -17.81 -12.03 1.41
CA GLN A 66 -17.12 -13.28 1.07
C GLN A 66 -16.38 -13.86 2.28
N LEU A 67 -15.68 -13.02 3.04
CA LEU A 67 -14.99 -13.44 4.25
C LEU A 67 -15.99 -13.90 5.33
N LEU A 68 -17.10 -13.18 5.49
CA LEU A 68 -18.13 -13.50 6.47
C LEU A 68 -18.82 -14.85 6.22
N THR A 69 -18.74 -15.41 5.01
CA THR A 69 -19.22 -16.78 4.72
C THR A 69 -18.42 -17.88 5.41
N ARG A 70 -17.15 -17.62 5.78
CA ARG A 70 -16.25 -18.60 6.43
C ARG A 70 -15.72 -18.18 7.80
N TYR A 71 -15.54 -16.89 8.03
CA TYR A 71 -14.72 -16.40 9.14
C TYR A 71 -15.43 -15.38 10.03
N ARG A 72 -14.90 -15.23 11.24
CA ARG A 72 -15.06 -14.02 12.07
C ARG A 72 -13.96 -13.05 11.64
N VAL A 73 -14.32 -11.90 11.09
CA VAL A 73 -13.35 -11.01 10.42
C VAL A 73 -12.87 -9.95 11.39
N VAL A 74 -11.57 -9.90 11.66
CA VAL A 74 -10.92 -8.87 12.48
C VAL A 74 -10.36 -7.80 11.54
N LEU A 75 -11.02 -6.65 11.51
CA LEU A 75 -10.59 -5.45 10.80
C LEU A 75 -9.66 -4.65 11.71
N LEU A 76 -8.36 -4.81 11.51
CA LEU A 76 -7.33 -4.15 12.31
C LEU A 76 -7.07 -2.75 11.76
N ASP A 77 -7.23 -1.73 12.60
CA ASP A 77 -6.63 -0.43 12.33
C ASP A 77 -5.13 -0.58 12.68
N GLN A 78 -4.25 -0.61 11.68
CA GLN A 78 -2.82 -0.77 11.91
C GLN A 78 -2.28 0.39 12.77
N ARG A 79 -1.23 0.17 13.59
CA ARG A 79 -0.67 1.22 14.46
C ARG A 79 -0.46 2.53 13.69
N GLY A 80 -0.90 3.64 14.29
CA GLY A 80 -0.82 4.96 13.67
C GLY A 80 -1.96 5.29 12.69
N THR A 81 -2.92 4.39 12.46
CA THR A 81 -4.06 4.58 11.56
C THR A 81 -5.40 4.49 12.30
N GLY A 82 -6.43 5.16 11.78
CA GLY A 82 -7.80 5.00 12.25
C GLY A 82 -7.95 5.27 13.76
N LEU A 83 -8.44 4.28 14.50
CA LEU A 83 -8.61 4.37 15.95
C LEU A 83 -7.44 3.79 16.76
N SER A 84 -6.40 3.27 16.11
CA SER A 84 -5.11 2.92 16.73
C SER A 84 -4.26 4.17 16.82
N THR A 85 -3.76 4.51 18.03
CA THR A 85 -3.08 5.79 18.39
C THR A 85 -2.61 6.56 17.14
N PRO A 86 -3.45 7.46 16.60
CA PRO A 86 -3.31 7.90 15.21
C PRO A 86 -2.14 8.87 15.06
N LEU A 87 -1.49 8.81 13.89
CA LEU A 87 -0.50 9.81 13.49
C LEU A 87 -1.18 10.89 12.67
N ASP A 88 -1.30 12.09 13.25
CA ASP A 88 -1.69 13.31 12.54
C ASP A 88 -0.48 14.21 12.42
N ALA A 89 -0.13 14.61 11.19
CA ALA A 89 1.05 15.43 10.91
C ALA A 89 1.08 16.71 11.78
N ARG A 90 -0.08 17.30 12.10
CA ARG A 90 -0.19 18.52 12.92
C ARG A 90 0.10 18.29 14.40
N ALA A 91 0.03 17.04 14.86
CA ALA A 91 0.26 16.64 16.25
C ALA A 91 1.66 16.04 16.48
N LEU A 92 2.45 15.84 15.41
CA LEU A 92 3.79 15.27 15.54
C LEU A 92 4.78 16.30 16.13
N PRO A 93 5.70 15.87 17.01
CA PRO A 93 6.73 16.74 17.58
C PRO A 93 7.82 17.06 16.57
N ILE A 94 7.50 17.89 15.57
CA ILE A 94 8.33 18.21 14.39
C ILE A 94 9.64 18.94 14.74
N ALA A 95 9.76 19.49 15.95
CA ALA A 95 10.93 20.28 16.37
C ALA A 95 12.27 19.50 16.39
N ASP A 96 12.22 18.17 16.46
CA ASP A 96 13.40 17.29 16.41
C ASP A 96 13.17 16.15 15.43
N ALA A 97 13.66 16.32 14.20
CA ALA A 97 13.51 15.36 13.11
C ALA A 97 14.14 14.00 13.42
N THR A 98 15.25 13.97 14.18
CA THR A 98 15.92 12.70 14.53
C THR A 98 15.05 11.90 15.49
N ARG A 99 14.60 12.55 16.56
CA ARG A 99 13.71 11.91 17.55
C ARG A 99 12.35 11.52 16.94
N LEU A 100 11.82 12.33 16.02
CA LEU A 100 10.60 11.97 15.29
C LEU A 100 10.86 10.77 14.37
N GLY A 101 12.02 10.71 13.72
CA GLY A 101 12.45 9.57 12.92
C GLY A 101 12.47 8.30 13.76
N ASP A 102 13.18 8.31 14.90
CA ASP A 102 13.23 7.19 15.83
C ASP A 102 11.84 6.69 16.23
N TYR A 103 10.92 7.62 16.53
CA TYR A 103 9.53 7.29 16.85
C TYR A 103 8.79 6.64 15.67
N LEU A 104 8.92 7.19 14.46
CA LEU A 104 8.20 6.72 13.27
C LEU A 104 8.68 5.36 12.78
N ARG A 105 9.94 4.96 13.05
CA ARG A 105 10.43 3.62 12.67
C ARG A 105 9.62 2.48 13.28
N HIS A 106 8.97 2.71 14.42
CA HIS A 106 8.11 1.72 15.07
C HIS A 106 6.74 1.52 14.40
N PHE A 107 6.43 2.19 13.29
CA PHE A 107 5.14 2.09 12.59
C PHE A 107 5.20 1.18 11.34
N ARG A 108 6.17 0.25 11.30
CA ARG A 108 6.42 -0.69 10.19
C ARG A 108 5.80 -2.07 10.44
N GLN A 109 5.90 -2.93 9.41
CA GLN A 109 5.30 -4.27 9.37
C GLN A 109 5.67 -5.12 10.58
N ASP A 110 6.94 -5.07 10.98
CA ASP A 110 7.51 -5.83 12.10
C ASP A 110 6.76 -5.55 13.41
N SER A 111 6.31 -4.32 13.61
CA SER A 111 5.56 -3.93 14.79
C SER A 111 4.05 -4.15 14.61
N ILE A 112 3.52 -3.95 13.39
CA ILE A 112 2.12 -4.23 13.04
C ILE A 112 1.76 -5.71 13.28
N VAL A 113 2.62 -6.65 12.89
CA VAL A 113 2.33 -8.09 13.04
C VAL A 113 2.37 -8.53 14.50
N ARG A 114 3.22 -7.92 15.33
CA ARG A 114 3.27 -8.18 16.78
C ARG A 114 2.04 -7.62 17.48
N ASP A 115 1.52 -6.48 17.04
CA ASP A 115 0.24 -5.96 17.52
C ASP A 115 -0.91 -6.89 17.19
N ALA A 116 -0.95 -7.38 15.96
CA ALA A 116 -1.97 -8.31 15.51
C ALA A 116 -1.90 -9.61 16.33
N ASP A 117 -0.71 -10.14 16.58
CA ASP A 117 -0.54 -11.34 17.41
C ASP A 117 -0.95 -11.12 18.88
N ARG A 118 -0.58 -9.97 19.48
CA ARG A 118 -1.06 -9.62 20.83
C ARG A 118 -2.57 -9.50 20.88
N LEU A 119 -3.19 -8.93 19.84
CA LEU A 119 -4.65 -8.82 19.73
C LEU A 119 -5.29 -10.22 19.62
N ARG A 120 -4.76 -11.09 18.78
CA ARG A 120 -5.19 -12.50 18.66
C ARG A 120 -5.17 -13.19 20.02
N ALA A 121 -4.04 -13.16 20.71
CA ALA A 121 -3.89 -13.78 22.02
C ALA A 121 -4.87 -13.21 23.06
N THR A 122 -5.10 -11.88 23.04
CA THR A 122 -6.03 -11.21 23.95
C THR A 122 -7.49 -11.59 23.68
N LEU A 123 -7.90 -11.67 22.41
CA LEU A 123 -9.30 -11.93 22.04
C LEU A 123 -9.66 -13.42 22.08
N TYR A 124 -8.73 -14.28 21.73
CA TYR A 124 -9.01 -15.69 21.46
C TYR A 124 -8.17 -16.67 22.33
N GLY A 125 -7.23 -16.17 23.13
CA GLY A 125 -6.32 -16.96 23.94
C GLY A 125 -4.96 -17.22 23.28
N GLU A 126 -3.93 -17.45 24.10
CA GLU A 126 -2.53 -17.61 23.67
C GLU A 126 -2.36 -18.71 22.61
N ASP A 127 -3.03 -19.84 22.78
CA ASP A 127 -2.89 -21.03 21.92
C ASP A 127 -3.78 -21.03 20.66
N THR A 128 -4.49 -19.93 20.39
CA THR A 128 -5.45 -19.89 19.26
C THR A 128 -4.82 -19.38 17.97
N ASP A 129 -4.65 -20.25 16.97
CA ASP A 129 -4.27 -19.81 15.62
C ASP A 129 -5.40 -19.04 14.92
N TRP A 130 -5.03 -18.21 13.95
CA TRP A 130 -5.98 -17.53 13.07
C TRP A 130 -5.52 -17.49 11.62
N TYR A 131 -6.41 -17.08 10.72
CA TYR A 131 -6.09 -16.85 9.32
C TYR A 131 -5.67 -15.38 9.10
N VAL A 132 -4.94 -15.14 8.02
CA VAL A 132 -4.58 -13.78 7.57
C VAL A 132 -5.09 -13.57 6.15
N PHE A 133 -5.68 -12.40 5.88
CA PHE A 133 -5.92 -11.88 4.54
C PHE A 133 -5.19 -10.56 4.36
N GLY A 134 -4.21 -10.51 3.46
CA GLY A 134 -3.43 -9.31 3.17
C GLY A 134 -3.69 -8.79 1.75
N GLN A 135 -4.03 -7.50 1.63
CA GLN A 135 -4.12 -6.81 0.35
C GLN A 135 -2.94 -5.84 0.20
N SER A 136 -2.24 -5.88 -0.94
CA SER A 136 -1.14 -4.94 -1.24
C SER A 136 -0.07 -4.95 -0.12
N PHE A 137 0.26 -3.82 0.48
CA PHE A 137 1.10 -3.73 1.69
C PHE A 137 0.68 -4.70 2.81
N GLY A 138 -0.60 -5.03 2.95
CA GLY A 138 -1.05 -6.05 3.90
C GLY A 138 -0.48 -7.44 3.62
N GLY A 139 -0.16 -7.76 2.36
CA GLY A 139 0.60 -8.97 2.02
C GLY A 139 2.06 -8.92 2.48
N PHE A 140 2.67 -7.74 2.53
CA PHE A 140 4.01 -7.54 3.08
C PHE A 140 3.98 -7.79 4.59
N CYS A 141 2.94 -7.32 5.28
CA CYS A 141 2.67 -7.68 6.68
C CYS A 141 2.48 -9.20 6.84
N SER A 142 1.75 -9.87 5.93
CA SER A 142 1.58 -11.33 5.99
C SER A 142 2.91 -12.09 5.93
N LEU A 143 3.82 -11.71 5.02
CA LEU A 143 5.16 -12.32 4.92
C LEU A 143 6.03 -12.02 6.14
N THR A 144 5.89 -10.83 6.73
CA THR A 144 6.55 -10.48 8.00
C THR A 144 6.02 -11.34 9.15
N TYR A 145 4.71 -11.60 9.20
CA TYR A 145 4.09 -12.46 10.21
C TYR A 145 4.62 -13.89 10.10
N LEU A 146 4.66 -14.45 8.88
CA LEU A 146 5.26 -15.77 8.61
C LEU A 146 6.75 -15.84 9.01
N SER A 147 7.45 -14.71 8.94
CA SER A 147 8.85 -14.64 9.35
C SER A 147 9.02 -14.69 10.87
N TYR A 148 8.10 -14.09 11.63
CA TYR A 148 8.31 -13.90 13.08
C TYR A 148 7.52 -14.86 13.96
N LEU A 149 6.25 -15.09 13.60
CA LEU A 149 5.25 -15.76 14.43
C LEU A 149 4.36 -16.73 13.60
N PRO A 150 4.92 -17.55 12.69
CA PRO A 150 4.13 -18.47 11.86
C PRO A 150 3.38 -19.52 12.68
N GLU A 151 3.80 -19.82 13.91
CA GLU A 151 3.14 -20.78 14.80
C GLU A 151 1.70 -20.40 15.14
N HIS A 152 1.35 -19.12 15.01
CA HIS A 152 0.00 -18.62 15.31
C HIS A 152 -0.87 -18.46 14.06
N LEU A 153 -0.40 -18.96 12.91
CA LEU A 153 -1.07 -18.83 11.62
C LEU A 153 -1.56 -20.18 11.11
N ARG A 154 -2.87 -20.26 10.83
CA ARG A 154 -3.48 -21.44 10.22
C ARG A 154 -3.46 -21.41 8.69
N GLY A 155 -3.45 -20.23 8.10
CA GLY A 155 -3.41 -20.05 6.65
C GLY A 155 -3.39 -18.57 6.26
N VAL A 156 -2.79 -18.28 5.11
CA VAL A 156 -2.54 -16.91 4.65
C VAL A 156 -3.05 -16.75 3.22
N ILE A 157 -3.84 -15.69 3.01
CA ILE A 157 -4.31 -15.27 1.69
C ILE A 157 -3.69 -13.92 1.37
N ILE A 158 -3.01 -13.81 0.22
CA ILE A 158 -2.36 -12.58 -0.24
C ILE A 158 -2.99 -12.13 -1.57
N THR A 159 -3.28 -10.84 -1.71
CA THR A 159 -3.83 -10.28 -2.94
C THR A 159 -3.00 -9.08 -3.39
N GLY A 160 -2.25 -9.26 -4.50
CA GLY A 160 -1.36 -8.23 -5.04
C GLY A 160 -0.27 -7.77 -4.06
N GLY A 161 0.25 -8.67 -3.23
CA GLY A 161 1.04 -8.26 -2.05
C GLY A 161 2.20 -9.19 -1.71
N PHE A 162 2.70 -9.98 -2.67
CA PHE A 162 3.92 -10.76 -2.46
C PHE A 162 5.13 -9.83 -2.56
N ALA A 163 5.67 -9.45 -1.40
CA ALA A 163 6.81 -8.54 -1.31
C ALA A 163 8.07 -9.09 -1.99
N PRO A 164 8.95 -8.24 -2.55
CA PRO A 164 10.23 -8.63 -3.14
C PRO A 164 11.29 -8.92 -2.05
N VAL A 165 11.14 -10.02 -1.32
CA VAL A 165 11.94 -10.37 -0.11
C VAL A 165 13.44 -10.48 -0.38
N LEU A 166 13.83 -10.85 -1.60
CA LEU A 166 15.21 -11.19 -1.97
C LEU A 166 15.95 -10.04 -2.69
N ARG A 167 15.44 -8.81 -2.60
CA ARG A 167 15.89 -7.68 -3.40
C ARG A 167 16.04 -6.43 -2.54
N GLU A 168 17.06 -5.65 -2.86
CA GLU A 168 17.29 -4.35 -2.23
C GLU A 168 16.39 -3.27 -2.83
N THR A 169 16.10 -2.24 -2.04
CA THR A 169 15.19 -1.13 -2.42
C THR A 169 15.55 -0.50 -3.76
N ASP A 170 16.84 -0.27 -4.04
CA ASP A 170 17.31 0.28 -5.33
C ASP A 170 16.88 -0.56 -6.53
N GLU A 171 17.06 -1.88 -6.45
CA GLU A 171 16.69 -2.77 -7.54
C GLU A 171 15.17 -2.81 -7.71
N ILE A 172 14.44 -2.86 -6.60
CA ILE A 172 12.97 -2.85 -6.58
C ILE A 172 12.45 -1.60 -7.30
N CYS A 173 12.89 -0.41 -6.88
CA CYS A 173 12.48 0.85 -7.49
C CYS A 173 12.87 0.90 -8.98
N ALA A 174 14.09 0.51 -9.34
CA ALA A 174 14.53 0.52 -10.73
C ALA A 174 13.68 -0.39 -11.63
N ARG A 175 13.24 -1.55 -11.16
CA ARG A 175 12.35 -2.43 -11.93
C ARG A 175 10.90 -1.94 -11.97
N LEU A 176 10.39 -1.41 -10.86
CA LEU A 176 9.06 -0.80 -10.84
C LEU A 176 8.95 0.36 -11.83
N PHE A 177 9.96 1.25 -11.90
CA PHE A 177 9.95 2.33 -12.89
C PHE A 177 10.00 1.83 -14.35
N LYS A 178 10.69 0.73 -14.63
CA LYS A 178 10.63 0.09 -15.96
C LYS A 178 9.22 -0.43 -16.27
N GLN A 179 8.56 -1.04 -15.30
CA GLN A 179 7.18 -1.52 -15.47
C GLN A 179 6.21 -0.35 -15.66
N VAL A 180 6.29 0.69 -14.84
CA VAL A 180 5.50 1.93 -14.99
C VAL A 180 5.75 2.56 -16.37
N ALA A 181 6.98 2.54 -16.87
CA ALA A 181 7.28 3.04 -18.20
C ALA A 181 6.64 2.17 -19.31
N SER A 182 6.57 0.84 -19.13
CA SER A 182 5.80 -0.03 -20.05
C SER A 182 4.31 0.35 -20.04
N ARG A 183 3.73 0.58 -18.86
CA ARG A 183 2.32 0.97 -18.72
C ARG A 183 2.02 2.32 -19.36
N ASN A 184 2.95 3.27 -19.28
CA ASN A 184 2.86 4.54 -19.99
C ASN A 184 2.90 4.35 -21.52
N ALA A 185 3.79 3.48 -22.03
CA ALA A 185 3.85 3.18 -23.45
C ALA A 185 2.56 2.53 -23.97
N ASP A 186 1.98 1.61 -23.21
CA ASP A 186 0.68 1.00 -23.52
C ASP A 186 -0.45 2.03 -23.50
N TYR A 187 -0.44 2.93 -22.51
CA TYR A 187 -1.40 4.04 -22.41
C TYR A 187 -1.36 4.95 -23.64
N TYR A 188 -0.17 5.44 -24.04
CA TYR A 188 -0.04 6.29 -25.23
C TYR A 188 -0.31 5.53 -26.54
N THR A 189 -0.04 4.23 -26.60
CA THR A 189 -0.43 3.40 -27.76
C THR A 189 -1.95 3.30 -27.88
N ARG A 190 -2.65 3.18 -26.74
CA ARG A 190 -4.11 3.08 -26.68
C ARG A 190 -4.80 4.43 -26.94
N PHE A 191 -4.21 5.53 -26.47
CA PHE A 191 -4.73 6.90 -26.59
C PHE A 191 -3.66 7.82 -27.20
N PRO A 192 -3.39 7.71 -28.51
CA PRO A 192 -2.29 8.45 -29.16
C PRO A 192 -2.43 9.97 -29.09
N ASP A 193 -3.67 10.47 -29.07
CA ASP A 193 -3.95 11.91 -28.96
C ASP A 193 -3.58 12.48 -27.57
N ASP A 194 -3.36 11.63 -26.57
CA ASP A 194 -3.00 12.09 -25.23
C ASP A 194 -1.55 12.53 -25.12
N ALA A 195 -0.63 12.04 -25.96
CA ALA A 195 0.75 12.52 -25.96
C ALA A 195 0.84 14.05 -26.20
N PRO A 196 0.29 14.61 -27.29
CA PRO A 196 0.29 16.06 -27.48
C PRO A 196 -0.60 16.82 -26.47
N ARG A 197 -1.63 16.19 -25.87
CA ARG A 197 -2.40 16.81 -24.79
C ARG A 197 -1.57 16.96 -23.51
N VAL A 198 -0.90 15.89 -23.10
CA VAL A 198 -0.05 15.88 -21.90
C VAL A 198 1.10 16.86 -22.05
N GLN A 199 1.77 16.91 -23.21
CA GLN A 199 2.83 17.90 -23.44
C GLN A 199 2.32 19.33 -23.25
N ARG A 200 1.17 19.70 -23.86
CA ARG A 200 0.56 21.03 -23.68
C ARG A 200 0.22 21.35 -22.23
N ILE A 201 -0.32 20.36 -21.50
CA ILE A 201 -0.67 20.53 -20.08
C ILE A 201 0.60 20.77 -19.24
N VAL A 202 1.65 19.99 -19.48
CA VAL A 202 2.94 20.15 -18.77
C VAL A 202 3.56 21.52 -19.08
N ASP A 203 3.61 21.93 -20.35
CA ASP A 203 4.14 23.23 -20.76
C ASP A 203 3.39 24.41 -20.10
N HIS A 204 2.06 24.30 -20.01
CA HIS A 204 1.23 25.27 -19.29
C HIS A 204 1.59 25.31 -17.80
N LEU A 205 1.66 24.17 -17.13
CA LEU A 205 1.93 24.10 -15.68
C LEU A 205 3.36 24.53 -15.29
N GLU A 206 4.33 24.42 -16.19
CA GLU A 206 5.70 24.90 -15.97
C GLU A 206 5.80 26.44 -15.99
N THR A 207 4.87 27.12 -16.69
CA THR A 207 4.93 28.58 -16.90
C THR A 207 3.82 29.35 -16.20
N ALA A 208 2.67 28.72 -15.97
CA ALA A 208 1.50 29.31 -15.34
C ALA A 208 1.49 29.13 -13.82
N ASP A 209 0.88 30.10 -13.14
CA ASP A 209 0.54 30.00 -11.71
C ASP A 209 -0.90 29.45 -11.57
N ASP A 210 -1.07 28.19 -12.01
CA ASP A 210 -2.38 27.51 -11.99
C ASP A 210 -2.69 27.08 -10.54
N VAL A 211 -3.55 27.85 -9.88
CA VAL A 211 -3.89 27.70 -8.45
C VAL A 211 -5.35 27.32 -8.26
N ASP A 212 -5.61 26.44 -7.29
CA ASP A 212 -6.97 26.07 -6.92
C ASP A 212 -7.67 27.18 -6.11
N GLY A 213 -8.96 26.95 -5.77
CA GLY A 213 -9.74 27.89 -4.96
C GLY A 213 -9.23 28.10 -3.52
N ARG A 214 -8.20 27.38 -3.10
CA ARG A 214 -7.53 27.49 -1.79
C ARG A 214 -6.12 28.10 -1.91
N GLY A 215 -5.68 28.44 -3.12
CA GLY A 215 -4.35 28.99 -3.40
C GLY A 215 -3.25 27.94 -3.50
N GLN A 216 -3.59 26.66 -3.61
CA GLN A 216 -2.61 25.60 -3.83
C GLN A 216 -2.27 25.51 -5.32
N ARG A 217 -0.99 25.67 -5.66
CA ARG A 217 -0.50 25.55 -7.04
C ARG A 217 -0.46 24.10 -7.50
N LEU A 218 -0.95 23.82 -8.70
CA LEU A 218 -0.74 22.57 -9.40
C LEU A 218 0.53 22.66 -10.26
N SER A 219 1.53 21.82 -9.99
CA SER A 219 2.75 21.71 -10.79
C SER A 219 2.64 20.59 -11.82
N ALA A 220 3.49 20.63 -12.86
CA ALA A 220 3.56 19.55 -13.84
C ALA A 220 3.92 18.20 -13.19
N ARG A 221 4.84 18.21 -12.22
CA ARG A 221 5.24 17.01 -11.46
C ARG A 221 4.06 16.41 -10.70
N ARG A 222 3.23 17.25 -10.07
CA ARG A 222 1.99 16.82 -9.40
C ARG A 222 0.98 16.26 -10.40
N PHE A 223 0.80 16.88 -11.56
CA PHE A 223 -0.07 16.32 -12.59
C PHE A 223 0.38 14.92 -13.05
N LEU A 224 1.70 14.70 -13.17
CA LEU A 224 2.26 13.42 -13.60
C LEU A 224 2.15 12.30 -12.54
N THR A 225 1.77 12.58 -11.29
CA THR A 225 1.47 11.53 -10.30
C THR A 225 0.15 10.83 -10.59
N LEU A 226 -0.69 11.36 -11.49
CA LEU A 226 -1.90 10.68 -11.98
C LEU A 226 -1.60 9.29 -12.56
N GLY A 227 -0.34 8.99 -12.91
CA GLY A 227 0.11 7.65 -13.29
C GLY A 227 -0.08 6.58 -12.22
N ASN A 228 -0.32 6.96 -10.97
CA ASN A 228 -0.78 6.04 -9.94
C ASN A 228 -1.97 5.21 -10.45
N THR A 229 -2.89 5.78 -11.24
CA THR A 229 -4.06 5.03 -11.74
C THR A 229 -3.71 3.90 -12.72
N LEU A 230 -2.55 3.92 -13.38
CA LEU A 230 -2.21 2.96 -14.45
C LEU A 230 -2.09 1.50 -13.98
N GLY A 231 -1.91 1.27 -12.68
CA GLY A 231 -1.92 -0.06 -12.06
C GLY A 231 -3.30 -0.53 -11.57
N LEU A 232 -4.35 0.28 -11.76
CA LEU A 232 -5.72 -0.06 -11.38
C LEU A 232 -6.50 -0.63 -12.55
N GLN A 233 -7.53 -1.43 -12.23
CA GLN A 233 -8.48 -1.92 -13.21
C GLN A 233 -9.13 -0.72 -13.94
N HIS A 234 -9.09 -0.72 -15.28
CA HIS A 234 -9.57 0.38 -16.13
C HIS A 234 -8.81 1.72 -15.98
N GLY A 235 -7.71 1.76 -15.22
CA GLY A 235 -7.01 2.99 -14.89
C GLY A 235 -6.50 3.81 -16.08
N ALA A 236 -6.07 3.16 -17.16
CA ALA A 236 -5.69 3.84 -18.40
C ALA A 236 -6.84 4.64 -19.02
N ALA A 237 -8.08 4.13 -18.97
CA ALA A 237 -9.25 4.84 -19.47
C ALA A 237 -9.68 5.99 -18.55
N GLU A 238 -9.51 5.80 -17.24
CA GLU A 238 -9.73 6.86 -16.25
C GLU A 238 -8.72 8.01 -16.44
N LEU A 239 -7.43 7.68 -16.60
CA LEU A 239 -6.38 8.66 -16.89
C LEU A 239 -6.68 9.44 -18.18
N HIS A 240 -7.07 8.74 -19.24
CA HIS A 240 -7.49 9.37 -20.49
C HIS A 240 -8.61 10.39 -20.28
N GLY A 241 -9.66 10.05 -19.51
CA GLY A 241 -10.75 10.98 -19.23
C GLY A 241 -10.29 12.24 -18.46
N ILE A 242 -9.29 12.11 -17.58
CA ILE A 242 -8.70 13.25 -16.86
C ILE A 242 -7.89 14.13 -17.82
N VAL A 243 -7.06 13.53 -18.68
CA VAL A 243 -6.25 14.24 -19.68
C VAL A 243 -7.13 14.94 -20.71
N GLU A 244 -8.18 14.28 -21.20
CA GLU A 244 -9.16 14.86 -22.11
C GLU A 244 -9.85 16.08 -21.47
N ARG A 245 -10.28 15.95 -20.21
CA ARG A 245 -10.86 17.07 -19.47
C ARG A 245 -9.89 18.24 -19.30
N ALA A 246 -8.65 17.96 -18.88
CA ALA A 246 -7.63 18.99 -18.67
C ALA A 246 -7.30 19.72 -19.99
N ALA A 247 -7.16 19.00 -21.10
CA ALA A 247 -6.95 19.59 -22.40
C ALA A 247 -8.12 20.50 -22.84
N ASN A 248 -9.35 20.06 -22.62
CA ASN A 248 -10.54 20.87 -22.90
C ASN A 248 -10.58 22.13 -22.02
N ASP A 249 -10.24 22.04 -20.73
CA ASP A 249 -10.20 23.20 -19.84
C ASP A 249 -9.21 24.26 -20.34
N LEU A 250 -8.00 23.85 -20.75
CA LEU A 250 -7.03 24.78 -21.34
C LEU A 250 -7.56 25.45 -22.61
N GLU A 251 -8.25 24.70 -23.47
CA GLU A 251 -8.81 25.25 -24.72
C GLU A 251 -9.99 26.21 -24.49
N GLN A 252 -10.86 25.93 -23.52
CA GLN A 252 -12.08 26.71 -23.29
C GLN A 252 -11.88 27.89 -22.35
N ILE A 253 -11.08 27.73 -21.30
CA ILE A 253 -10.94 28.71 -20.22
C ILE A 253 -9.50 29.12 -19.93
N GLY A 254 -8.50 28.55 -20.62
CA GLY A 254 -7.09 28.96 -20.51
C GLY A 254 -6.40 28.58 -19.20
N MET A 255 -7.03 27.75 -18.38
CA MET A 255 -6.53 27.26 -17.09
C MET A 255 -7.12 25.88 -16.79
N LEU A 256 -6.55 25.15 -15.84
CA LEU A 256 -7.13 23.88 -15.39
C LEU A 256 -8.28 24.15 -14.41
N SER A 257 -9.42 23.48 -14.61
CA SER A 257 -10.57 23.69 -13.73
C SER A 257 -10.36 23.09 -12.34
N GLY A 258 -11.14 23.56 -11.36
CA GLY A 258 -11.16 22.98 -10.01
C GLY A 258 -11.40 21.47 -9.99
N ALA A 259 -12.12 20.92 -10.97
CA ALA A 259 -12.32 19.47 -11.07
C ALA A 259 -11.03 18.70 -11.39
N VAL A 260 -10.14 19.28 -12.21
CA VAL A 260 -8.82 18.69 -12.49
C VAL A 260 -7.91 18.83 -11.28
N HIS A 261 -7.92 19.99 -10.62
CA HIS A 261 -7.20 20.20 -9.36
C HIS A 261 -7.60 19.20 -8.28
N ASP A 262 -8.90 19.09 -7.99
CA ASP A 262 -9.43 18.16 -7.00
C ASP A 262 -9.06 16.71 -7.34
N ARG A 263 -9.08 16.35 -8.63
CA ARG A 263 -8.70 15.01 -9.05
C ARG A 263 -7.21 14.74 -8.83
N VAL A 264 -6.32 15.66 -9.19
CA VAL A 264 -4.88 15.51 -8.91
C VAL A 264 -4.64 15.48 -7.40
N ALA A 265 -5.28 16.35 -6.63
CA ALA A 265 -5.17 16.36 -5.17
C ALA A 265 -5.68 15.09 -4.50
N SER A 266 -6.68 14.42 -5.09
CA SER A 266 -7.19 13.13 -4.60
C SER A 266 -6.23 11.97 -4.86
N VAL A 267 -5.41 12.06 -5.92
CA VAL A 267 -4.41 11.05 -6.24
C VAL A 267 -3.20 11.26 -5.35
N MET A 268 -2.87 10.22 -4.58
CA MET A 268 -1.83 10.27 -3.56
C MET A 268 -2.07 11.46 -2.63
N SER A 269 -3.11 11.44 -1.77
CA SER A 269 -3.30 12.43 -0.70
C SER A 269 -2.40 12.07 0.50
N PRO A 270 -1.10 12.39 0.50
CA PRO A 270 -0.16 11.90 1.51
C PRO A 270 -0.32 12.79 2.76
N ALA A 271 -0.84 14.00 2.58
CA ALA A 271 -1.12 15.01 3.60
C ALA A 271 -2.04 14.51 4.71
N THR A 272 -2.96 13.60 4.37
CA THR A 272 -3.87 12.97 5.33
C THR A 272 -3.35 11.63 5.86
N ASN A 273 -2.18 11.18 5.39
CA ASN A 273 -1.57 9.91 5.73
C ASN A 273 -0.04 10.05 5.90
N PRO A 274 0.43 10.54 7.06
CA PRO A 274 1.85 10.78 7.29
C PRO A 274 2.69 9.50 7.19
N ILE A 275 2.12 8.32 7.50
CA ILE A 275 2.80 7.03 7.34
C ILE A 275 3.11 6.76 5.87
N TYR A 276 2.12 6.88 4.98
CA TYR A 276 2.35 6.69 3.55
C TYR A 276 3.38 7.70 3.03
N THR A 277 3.37 8.93 3.53
CA THR A 277 4.36 9.92 3.10
C THR A 277 5.79 9.55 3.48
N VAL A 278 6.03 9.19 4.74
CA VAL A 278 7.41 9.11 5.28
C VAL A 278 7.95 7.68 5.35
N LEU A 279 7.09 6.66 5.21
CA LEU A 279 7.47 5.25 5.33
C LEU A 279 7.13 4.39 4.10
N GLN A 280 6.54 4.94 3.02
CA GLN A 280 6.19 4.13 1.84
C GLN A 280 7.39 3.43 1.23
N GLU A 281 8.56 4.09 1.11
CA GLU A 281 9.75 3.43 0.56
C GLU A 281 10.41 2.51 1.60
N ALA A 282 10.30 2.84 2.89
CA ALA A 282 10.84 2.05 4.00
C ALA A 282 10.18 0.68 4.15
N ILE A 283 9.03 0.44 3.50
CA ILE A 283 8.42 -0.91 3.48
C ILE A 283 9.32 -1.95 2.82
N TYR A 284 10.27 -1.53 1.96
CA TYR A 284 11.22 -2.40 1.28
C TYR A 284 12.55 -2.58 2.04
N SER A 285 12.88 -1.69 2.98
CA SER A 285 14.22 -1.70 3.58
C SER A 285 14.42 -2.85 4.56
N ASN A 286 15.48 -3.61 4.37
CA ASN A 286 15.86 -4.75 5.21
C ASN A 286 17.31 -4.57 5.74
N GLY A 287 17.61 -3.37 6.23
CA GLY A 287 18.93 -2.97 6.72
C GLY A 287 19.39 -1.65 6.11
N PRO A 288 19.71 -1.61 4.81
CA PRO A 288 20.25 -0.40 4.19
C PRO A 288 19.27 0.77 4.10
N ALA A 289 19.82 1.99 4.14
CA ALA A 289 19.07 3.21 3.83
C ALA A 289 18.48 3.18 2.41
N THR A 290 17.26 3.72 2.25
CA THR A 290 16.59 3.78 0.95
C THR A 290 17.11 4.95 0.09
N ARG A 291 17.47 6.06 0.75
CA ARG A 291 18.05 7.30 0.21
C ARG A 291 17.22 7.96 -0.90
N TRP A 292 15.91 7.74 -0.94
CA TRP A 292 15.03 8.11 -2.06
C TRP A 292 15.28 7.29 -3.33
N ALA A 293 15.29 5.96 -3.21
CA ALA A 293 15.53 5.03 -4.31
C ALA A 293 14.57 5.23 -5.49
N ALA A 294 13.30 5.53 -5.22
CA ALA A 294 12.30 5.81 -6.23
C ALA A 294 12.59 7.10 -7.01
N GLU A 295 13.04 8.17 -6.33
CA GLU A 295 13.45 9.41 -7.01
C GLU A 295 14.69 9.18 -7.87
N ARG A 296 15.68 8.43 -7.37
CA ARG A 296 16.88 8.06 -8.15
C ARG A 296 16.50 7.23 -9.38
N ALA A 297 15.62 6.25 -9.23
CA ALA A 297 15.12 5.42 -10.32
C ALA A 297 14.37 6.25 -11.37
N ARG A 298 13.51 7.18 -10.93
CA ARG A 298 12.81 8.13 -11.81
C ARG A 298 13.78 9.01 -12.60
N GLN A 299 14.77 9.59 -11.92
CA GLN A 299 15.77 10.47 -12.53
C GLN A 299 16.69 9.75 -13.53
N ALA A 300 16.93 8.46 -13.33
CA ALA A 300 17.75 7.64 -14.21
C ALA A 300 17.07 7.31 -15.56
N ASP A 301 15.75 7.52 -15.67
CA ASP A 301 14.98 7.23 -16.88
C ASP A 301 14.45 8.53 -17.50
N ALA A 302 15.08 8.94 -18.61
CA ALA A 302 14.77 10.18 -19.30
C ALA A 302 13.31 10.30 -19.78
N ARG A 303 12.56 9.20 -19.84
CA ARG A 303 11.13 9.23 -20.21
C ARG A 303 10.26 9.93 -19.17
N PHE A 304 10.72 10.02 -17.91
CA PHE A 304 10.03 10.73 -16.83
C PHE A 304 10.53 12.17 -16.64
N ALA A 305 11.42 12.66 -17.51
CA ALA A 305 11.78 14.08 -17.53
C ALA A 305 10.61 14.91 -18.06
N LEU A 306 10.41 16.12 -17.53
CA LEU A 306 9.27 16.98 -17.89
C LEU A 306 9.28 17.40 -19.37
N ASP A 307 10.46 17.44 -19.98
CA ASP A 307 10.71 17.81 -21.37
C ASP A 307 10.83 16.60 -22.32
N ALA A 308 10.55 15.38 -21.82
CA ALA A 308 10.67 14.16 -22.62
C ALA A 308 9.71 14.17 -23.82
N GLN A 309 10.19 13.64 -24.94
CA GLN A 309 9.46 13.58 -26.21
C GLN A 309 8.99 12.16 -26.53
N PRO A 310 7.81 11.97 -27.14
CA PRO A 310 6.85 13.01 -27.56
C PRO A 310 6.00 13.57 -26.41
N ALA A 311 6.05 12.96 -25.23
CA ALA A 311 5.43 13.43 -24.00
C ALA A 311 6.12 12.80 -22.77
N PRO A 312 6.11 13.48 -21.61
CA PRO A 312 6.62 12.95 -20.35
C PRO A 312 5.75 11.81 -19.80
N TYR A 313 6.40 10.82 -19.18
CA TYR A 313 5.73 9.69 -18.54
C TYR A 313 5.25 10.04 -17.13
N PHE A 314 4.11 9.45 -16.76
CA PHE A 314 3.52 9.52 -15.44
C PHE A 314 4.20 8.56 -14.44
N THR A 315 4.33 8.92 -13.17
CA THR A 315 5.32 8.34 -12.22
C THR A 315 4.88 7.17 -11.33
N GLY A 316 3.66 6.66 -11.46
CA GLY A 316 3.15 5.58 -10.58
C GLY A 316 2.84 6.04 -9.15
N GLU A 317 2.97 5.15 -8.15
CA GLU A 317 2.59 5.42 -6.74
C GLU A 317 3.72 5.90 -5.81
N ALA A 318 4.93 6.09 -6.35
CA ALA A 318 6.10 6.45 -5.54
C ALA A 318 6.00 7.85 -4.92
N VAL A 319 6.45 7.99 -3.67
CA VAL A 319 6.61 9.29 -3.00
C VAL A 319 8.00 9.85 -3.31
N PHE A 320 8.07 11.15 -3.62
CA PHE A 320 9.32 11.83 -3.97
C PHE A 320 9.64 12.97 -3.00
N PRO A 321 10.93 13.31 -2.80
CA PRO A 321 11.32 14.37 -1.86
C PRO A 321 10.73 15.73 -2.24
N TRP A 322 10.60 16.04 -3.55
CA TRP A 322 10.00 17.29 -4.01
C TRP A 322 8.54 17.47 -3.57
N MET A 323 7.81 16.38 -3.27
CA MET A 323 6.44 16.48 -2.76
C MET A 323 6.39 17.18 -1.40
N LEU A 324 7.41 16.98 -0.56
CA LEU A 324 7.58 17.63 0.75
C LEU A 324 7.96 19.12 0.60
N ASP A 325 8.41 19.53 -0.59
CA ASP A 325 8.70 20.93 -0.92
C ASP A 325 7.45 21.67 -1.44
N GLU A 326 6.64 20.99 -2.26
CA GLU A 326 5.51 21.60 -2.98
C GLU A 326 4.16 21.53 -2.25
N LEU A 327 4.00 20.58 -1.31
CA LEU A 327 2.77 20.41 -0.55
C LEU A 327 2.94 21.04 0.85
N PRO A 328 2.24 22.15 1.15
CA PRO A 328 2.35 22.82 2.45
C PRO A 328 2.01 21.91 3.63
N GLU A 329 1.07 20.98 3.47
CA GLU A 329 0.68 20.05 4.52
C GLU A 329 1.77 19.03 4.85
N LEU A 330 2.66 18.76 3.88
CA LEU A 330 3.76 17.80 4.02
C LEU A 330 5.09 18.45 4.39
N THR A 331 5.25 19.75 4.13
CA THR A 331 6.47 20.51 4.45
C THR A 331 6.98 20.30 5.87
N PRO A 332 6.13 20.22 6.92
CA PRO A 332 6.61 19.97 8.27
C PRO A 332 7.27 18.59 8.47
N LEU A 333 7.02 17.62 7.58
CA LEU A 333 7.60 16.28 7.64
C LEU A 333 8.91 16.14 6.83
N ARG A 334 9.35 17.20 6.15
CA ARG A 334 10.48 17.14 5.21
C ARG A 334 11.77 16.62 5.86
N ASP A 335 12.14 17.22 6.99
CA ASP A 335 13.39 16.89 7.66
C ASP A 335 13.38 15.46 8.20
N VAL A 336 12.25 15.01 8.77
CA VAL A 336 12.15 13.62 9.26
C VAL A 336 12.09 12.60 8.13
N ALA A 337 11.46 12.93 7.00
CA ALA A 337 11.46 12.04 5.84
C ALA A 337 12.89 11.82 5.32
N ASN A 338 13.73 12.87 5.32
CA ASN A 338 15.15 12.74 4.98
C ASN A 338 15.92 11.92 6.02
N VAL A 339 15.66 12.12 7.32
CA VAL A 339 16.26 11.28 8.38
C VAL A 339 15.95 9.81 8.16
N LEU A 340 14.69 9.48 7.85
CA LEU A 340 14.26 8.10 7.61
C LEU A 340 14.86 7.54 6.32
N ALA A 341 14.89 8.33 5.24
CA ALA A 341 15.48 7.90 3.96
C ALA A 341 16.99 7.62 4.09
N GLU A 342 17.73 8.39 4.89
CA GLU A 342 19.16 8.22 5.15
C GLU A 342 19.48 7.22 6.28
N HIS A 343 18.47 6.68 6.95
CA HIS A 343 18.68 5.76 8.05
C HIS A 343 19.20 4.41 7.56
N ASP A 344 20.44 4.09 7.89
CA ASP A 344 20.99 2.73 7.79
C ASP A 344 20.60 1.90 9.04
N ASP A 345 20.73 0.58 8.96
CA ASP A 345 20.43 -0.38 10.04
C ASP A 345 18.92 -0.56 10.35
N TRP A 346 18.07 -0.49 9.32
CA TRP A 346 16.66 -0.86 9.46
C TRP A 346 16.52 -2.31 9.97
N PRO A 347 15.63 -2.56 10.96
CA PRO A 347 15.39 -3.92 11.45
C PRO A 347 14.92 -4.84 10.32
N PRO A 348 15.34 -6.12 10.33
CA PRO A 348 15.02 -7.02 9.24
C PRO A 348 13.53 -7.37 9.25
N LEU A 349 12.82 -7.14 8.15
CA LEU A 349 11.39 -7.46 8.00
C LEU A 349 11.12 -8.94 7.71
N TYR A 350 12.09 -9.64 7.12
CA TYR A 350 11.91 -11.00 6.63
C TYR A 350 12.99 -11.93 7.14
N ASP A 351 12.58 -13.10 7.59
CA ASP A 351 13.46 -14.22 7.92
C ASP A 351 13.35 -15.24 6.78
N THR A 352 14.32 -15.22 5.87
CA THR A 352 14.30 -16.06 4.67
C THR A 352 14.34 -17.54 5.01
N ALA A 353 15.08 -17.94 6.04
CA ALA A 353 15.17 -19.34 6.45
C ALA A 353 13.82 -19.85 6.97
N ARG A 354 13.09 -19.02 7.71
CA ARG A 354 11.73 -19.35 8.17
C ARG A 354 10.71 -19.35 7.04
N LEU A 355 10.82 -18.43 6.09
CA LEU A 355 9.95 -18.42 4.90
C LEU A 355 10.18 -19.64 4.00
N GLU A 356 11.43 -20.07 3.82
CA GLU A 356 11.80 -21.30 3.10
C GLU A 356 11.26 -22.54 3.81
N ALA A 357 11.36 -22.60 5.14
CA ALA A 357 10.87 -23.70 5.95
C ALA A 357 9.35 -23.61 6.26
N ASN A 358 8.64 -22.62 5.71
CA ASN A 358 7.25 -22.36 6.07
C ASN A 358 6.34 -23.54 5.72
N THR A 359 5.60 -24.03 6.72
CA THR A 359 4.57 -25.06 6.55
C THR A 359 3.15 -24.50 6.51
N VAL A 360 2.94 -23.23 6.88
CA VAL A 360 1.61 -22.60 6.88
C VAL A 360 1.12 -22.48 5.44
N PRO A 361 -0.10 -22.95 5.09
CA PRO A 361 -0.66 -22.79 3.76
C PRO A 361 -0.74 -21.31 3.33
N VAL A 362 -0.07 -20.97 2.23
CA VAL A 362 -0.14 -19.63 1.62
C VAL A 362 -0.74 -19.73 0.22
N VAL A 363 -1.74 -18.91 -0.06
CA VAL A 363 -2.28 -18.74 -1.41
C VAL A 363 -2.38 -17.27 -1.73
N GLY A 364 -2.37 -16.92 -3.01
CA GLY A 364 -2.57 -15.52 -3.37
C GLY A 364 -2.46 -15.21 -4.84
N THR A 365 -2.78 -13.97 -5.19
CA THR A 365 -2.69 -13.48 -6.57
C THR A 365 -1.35 -12.83 -6.86
N VAL A 366 -0.82 -13.11 -8.05
CA VAL A 366 0.27 -12.37 -8.69
C VAL A 366 -0.25 -11.87 -10.02
N TYR A 367 -0.31 -10.55 -10.22
CA TYR A 367 -0.84 -9.98 -11.45
C TYR A 367 0.26 -9.81 -12.49
N TRP A 368 -0.08 -10.04 -13.76
CA TRP A 368 0.89 -10.09 -14.83
C TRP A 368 1.53 -8.72 -15.11
N ASP A 369 0.74 -7.66 -15.11
CA ASP A 369 1.17 -6.30 -15.47
C ASP A 369 1.18 -5.32 -14.28
N ASP A 370 1.24 -5.84 -13.05
CA ASP A 370 1.19 -5.06 -11.82
C ASP A 370 2.22 -3.92 -11.80
N ALA A 371 1.76 -2.69 -11.62
CA ALA A 371 2.59 -1.49 -11.61
C ALA A 371 3.13 -1.13 -10.22
N TYR A 372 2.71 -1.84 -9.18
CA TYR A 372 3.01 -1.54 -7.77
C TYR A 372 3.86 -2.62 -7.11
N VAL A 373 3.67 -3.88 -7.53
CA VAL A 373 4.45 -5.03 -7.08
C VAL A 373 5.07 -5.72 -8.28
N GLU A 374 6.40 -5.65 -8.41
CA GLU A 374 7.08 -6.19 -9.59
C GLU A 374 6.94 -7.72 -9.66
N ARG A 375 6.33 -8.19 -10.75
CA ARG A 375 5.95 -9.59 -10.93
C ARG A 375 7.11 -10.56 -10.77
N THR A 376 8.26 -10.30 -11.39
CA THR A 376 9.37 -11.27 -11.35
C THR A 376 9.92 -11.43 -9.94
N MET A 377 10.05 -10.35 -9.18
CA MET A 377 10.47 -10.38 -7.79
C MET A 377 9.40 -11.00 -6.87
N ALA A 378 8.11 -10.76 -7.14
CA ALA A 378 7.03 -11.44 -6.44
C ALA A 378 7.09 -12.96 -6.66
N LEU A 379 7.37 -13.41 -7.89
CA LEU A 379 7.52 -14.83 -8.21
C LEU A 379 8.79 -15.46 -7.61
N GLU A 380 9.88 -14.70 -7.46
CA GLU A 380 11.07 -15.14 -6.72
C GLU A 380 10.72 -15.43 -5.25
N THR A 381 10.00 -14.52 -4.60
CA THR A 381 9.49 -14.73 -3.24
C THR A 381 8.59 -15.96 -3.18
N VAL A 382 7.58 -16.04 -4.04
CA VAL A 382 6.65 -17.19 -4.08
C VAL A 382 7.38 -18.52 -4.27
N SER A 383 8.41 -18.56 -5.12
CA SER A 383 9.18 -19.78 -5.40
C SER A 383 10.04 -20.22 -4.20
N MET A 384 10.40 -19.26 -3.34
CA MET A 384 11.17 -19.51 -2.12
C MET A 384 10.28 -19.98 -0.96
N LEU A 385 9.03 -19.53 -0.88
CA LEU A 385 8.12 -19.91 0.22
C LEU A 385 7.82 -21.42 0.22
N GLY A 386 8.03 -22.06 1.38
CA GLY A 386 7.92 -23.53 1.52
C GLY A 386 6.55 -24.12 1.17
N ASN A 387 5.45 -23.50 1.62
CA ASN A 387 4.07 -23.96 1.37
C ASN A 387 3.20 -22.88 0.72
N CYS A 388 3.52 -22.51 -0.52
CA CYS A 388 2.82 -21.46 -1.26
C CYS A 388 2.26 -21.93 -2.61
N SER A 389 1.03 -21.54 -2.93
CA SER A 389 0.38 -21.77 -4.22
C SER A 389 -0.14 -20.45 -4.81
N PRO A 390 0.56 -19.87 -5.80
CA PRO A 390 0.13 -18.61 -6.42
C PRO A 390 -0.93 -18.84 -7.50
N TRP A 391 -1.79 -17.84 -7.69
CA TRP A 391 -2.58 -17.65 -8.90
C TRP A 391 -1.99 -16.50 -9.69
N ILE A 392 -1.26 -16.84 -10.76
CA ILE A 392 -0.72 -15.88 -11.71
C ILE A 392 -1.80 -15.57 -12.74
N THR A 393 -2.12 -14.29 -12.95
CA THR A 393 -3.21 -13.89 -13.85
C THR A 393 -2.95 -12.57 -14.57
N ASN A 394 -3.39 -12.47 -15.81
CA ASN A 394 -3.49 -11.24 -16.59
C ASN A 394 -4.95 -10.79 -16.78
N GLU A 395 -5.91 -11.46 -16.14
CA GLU A 395 -7.34 -11.08 -16.18
C GLU A 395 -7.63 -9.83 -15.34
N PHE A 396 -6.76 -9.53 -14.38
CA PHE A 396 -6.97 -8.50 -13.38
C PHE A 396 -5.70 -7.70 -13.11
N GLU A 397 -5.92 -6.48 -12.63
CA GLU A 397 -4.89 -5.59 -12.08
C GLU A 397 -4.83 -5.68 -10.54
N HIS A 398 -3.92 -4.92 -9.91
CA HIS A 398 -3.57 -4.99 -8.48
C HIS A 398 -4.77 -5.02 -7.50
N GLY A 399 -5.83 -4.30 -7.85
CA GLY A 399 -7.04 -4.16 -7.04
C GLY A 399 -8.12 -5.22 -7.28
N ALA A 400 -7.81 -6.39 -7.85
CA ALA A 400 -8.80 -7.38 -8.28
C ALA A 400 -9.87 -7.72 -7.23
N TYR A 401 -9.47 -7.92 -5.98
CA TYR A 401 -10.39 -8.28 -4.90
C TYR A 401 -11.43 -7.18 -4.60
N ARG A 402 -11.09 -5.91 -4.84
CA ARG A 402 -12.05 -4.80 -4.71
C ARG A 402 -13.07 -4.80 -5.86
N HIS A 403 -12.68 -5.27 -7.04
CA HIS A 403 -13.49 -5.23 -8.26
C HIS A 403 -14.37 -6.47 -8.43
N GLU A 404 -13.82 -7.67 -8.26
CA GLU A 404 -14.54 -8.95 -8.37
C GLU A 404 -14.39 -9.83 -7.11
N PRO A 405 -14.77 -9.33 -5.91
CA PRO A 405 -14.48 -10.00 -4.65
C PRO A 405 -14.97 -11.45 -4.59
N LYS A 406 -16.16 -11.74 -5.12
CA LYS A 406 -16.72 -13.10 -5.11
C LYS A 406 -15.83 -14.08 -5.88
N ARG A 407 -15.48 -13.74 -7.13
CA ARG A 407 -14.68 -14.62 -8.00
C ARG A 407 -13.27 -14.83 -7.44
N ILE A 408 -12.66 -13.77 -6.92
CA ILE A 408 -11.34 -13.85 -6.30
C ILE A 408 -11.39 -14.67 -5.01
N ALA A 409 -12.38 -14.44 -4.14
CA ALA A 409 -12.56 -15.21 -2.90
C ALA A 409 -12.82 -16.69 -3.17
N ASP A 410 -13.78 -17.02 -4.03
CA ASP A 410 -14.14 -18.41 -4.35
C ASP A 410 -12.90 -19.21 -4.78
N ARG A 411 -12.06 -18.63 -5.64
CA ARG A 411 -10.84 -19.27 -6.12
C ARG A 411 -9.78 -19.39 -5.04
N LEU A 412 -9.47 -18.31 -4.31
CA LEU A 412 -8.43 -18.34 -3.28
C LEU A 412 -8.81 -19.24 -2.10
N PHE A 413 -10.09 -19.28 -1.73
CA PHE A 413 -10.58 -20.20 -0.71
C PHE A 413 -10.47 -21.66 -1.13
N ALA A 414 -10.86 -21.99 -2.37
CA ALA A 414 -10.68 -23.35 -2.89
C ALA A 414 -9.20 -23.76 -2.93
N MET A 415 -8.31 -22.84 -3.33
CA MET A 415 -6.87 -23.08 -3.31
C MET A 415 -6.35 -23.30 -1.88
N LEU A 416 -6.83 -22.51 -0.91
CA LEU A 416 -6.40 -22.65 0.48
C LEU A 416 -6.85 -24.00 1.06
N ASP A 417 -8.09 -24.42 0.78
CA ASP A 417 -8.62 -25.72 1.18
C ASP A 417 -7.77 -26.86 0.57
N ASP A 418 -7.43 -26.76 -0.71
CA ASP A 418 -6.61 -27.75 -1.43
C ASP A 418 -5.19 -27.86 -0.87
N VAL A 419 -4.54 -26.73 -0.55
CA VAL A 419 -3.19 -26.72 0.03
C VAL A 419 -3.22 -27.27 1.46
N THR A 420 -4.22 -26.87 2.25
CA THR A 420 -4.40 -27.36 3.62
C THR A 420 -4.64 -28.86 3.66
N ALA A 421 -5.30 -29.45 2.67
CA ALA A 421 -5.55 -30.88 2.61
C ALA A 421 -4.32 -31.74 2.19
N ARG A 422 -3.25 -31.11 1.68
CA ARG A 422 -2.04 -31.80 1.21
C ARG A 422 -0.92 -31.85 2.24
N GLY A 423 -0.91 -30.92 3.19
CA GLY A 423 -0.02 -30.91 4.36
C GLY A 423 -0.65 -31.65 5.54
#